data_AF-A0AA40CHR6-F1
#
_entry.id   AF-A0AA40CHR6-F1
#
_cell.length_a   1.000
_cell.length_b   1.000
_cell.length_c   1.000
_cell.angle_alpha   90.00
_cell.angle_beta   90.00
_cell.angle_gamma   90.00
#
_symmetry.space_group_name_H-M   'P 1'
#
loop_
_entity.id
_entity.type
_entity.pdbx_description
1 polymer ?
#
loop_
_entity_poly.entity_id
_entity_poly.type
_entity_poly.pdbx_seq_one_letter_code
_entity_poly.pdbx_strand_id
1 'polypeptide(L)'
;MNREIPGYYYDEEKKKYFKIERTRTAPEGAAWSKENVKRRKIEEEKKEGEKRRQERMRIVKRSRLGGHLGKAMGIASVFGEDTLVSSYVPRDEDDAVNFDGVWGKYPGWMTRAKSEPLPFPQASSMACHEPSWHMFFTSRRPTRSIMLGSCKPWLLPRPPDRYSRFTTIESNHAHFHREGWSNTVAAAPASSNLTCLVGTSSGVIQLHPNSALTWLTPKPTGTLSLQHSHLKPAARAARGEIFSLDFLPSNPSDVLLVGGRFRHICLLDRRAPEEEWISVKHTSSIAHVKAVGPYEVLAAGPQSAMAVYDVRWMGAGGPRKKSWAANGAKPVVEFPGYQNEAHLHIGLDVLRAPGYGMGVVAAAHDDGRVALFALRDGSRLRSPAVDGINYGAGGRVVASAKFGMLPGDRHPSLFVGEAAAVGKYSFGRGRMDCVDW
;
A
#
# COMPACT_ATOMS: atom_id res chain seq x y z
N MET A 1 48.94 -7.54 15.68
CA MET A 1 47.94 -7.05 16.65
C MET A 1 48.67 -6.23 17.69
N ASN A 2 48.40 -4.93 17.72
CA ASN A 2 48.98 -4.03 18.72
C ASN A 2 48.18 -4.24 20.03
N ARG A 3 48.88 -4.39 21.16
CA ARG A 3 48.20 -4.63 22.45
C ARG A 3 47.54 -3.34 22.92
N GLU A 4 46.27 -3.39 23.28
CA GLU A 4 45.62 -2.26 23.96
C GLU A 4 46.17 -2.14 25.38
N ILE A 5 46.77 -0.99 25.70
CA ILE A 5 47.29 -0.69 27.03
C ILE A 5 46.36 0.34 27.68
N PRO A 6 45.69 0.01 28.81
CA PRO A 6 44.79 0.94 29.48
C PRO A 6 45.48 2.27 29.80
N GLY A 7 44.87 3.38 29.36
CA GLY A 7 45.41 4.74 29.57
C GLY A 7 46.43 5.22 28.52
N TYR A 8 46.71 4.43 27.48
CA TYR A 8 47.59 4.81 26.38
C TYR A 8 46.89 4.66 25.02
N TYR A 9 47.10 5.63 24.13
CA TYR A 9 46.67 5.65 22.74
C TYR A 9 47.83 5.20 21.85
N TYR A 10 47.59 4.24 20.95
CA TYR A 10 48.58 3.79 19.98
C TYR A 10 48.41 4.56 18.66
N ASP A 11 49.48 5.21 18.22
CA ASP A 11 49.53 5.90 16.93
C ASP A 11 50.14 4.96 15.88
N GLU A 12 49.36 4.57 14.87
CA GLU A 12 49.79 3.62 13.85
C GLU A 12 50.84 4.18 12.88
N GLU A 13 50.83 5.50 12.63
CA GLU A 13 51.82 6.14 11.77
C GLU A 13 53.17 6.21 12.46
N LYS A 14 53.17 6.52 13.75
CA LYS A 14 54.39 6.65 14.56
C LYS A 14 54.83 5.36 15.23
N LYS A 15 54.01 4.31 15.17
CA LYS A 15 54.20 2.99 15.80
C LYS A 15 54.57 3.09 17.29
N LYS A 16 53.97 4.04 18.01
CA LYS A 16 54.30 4.36 19.42
C LYS A 16 53.04 4.55 20.27
N TYR A 17 53.18 4.28 21.56
CA TYR A 17 52.15 4.53 22.57
C TYR A 17 52.31 5.92 23.16
N PHE A 18 51.22 6.67 23.22
CA PHE A 18 51.11 7.98 23.85
C PHE A 18 50.17 7.89 25.06
N LYS A 19 50.54 8.51 26.17
CA LYS A 19 49.67 8.55 27.35
C LYS A 19 48.43 9.39 27.04
N ILE A 20 47.25 8.90 27.38
CA ILE A 20 46.00 9.65 27.17
C ILE A 20 45.93 10.75 28.22
N GLU A 21 45.93 12.00 27.77
CA GLU A 21 45.92 13.18 28.62
C GLU A 21 44.56 13.89 28.59
N ARG A 22 44.30 14.71 29.62
CA ARG A 22 43.11 15.58 29.62
C ARG A 22 43.24 16.61 28.50
N THR A 23 42.12 16.99 27.89
CA THR A 23 42.09 17.92 26.73
C THR A 23 42.84 19.23 26.98
N ARG A 24 42.93 19.68 28.24
CA ARG A 24 43.65 20.92 28.63
C ARG A 24 45.18 20.78 28.74
N THR A 25 45.70 19.56 28.88
CA THR A 25 47.14 19.28 29.02
C THR A 25 47.77 18.73 27.74
N ALA A 26 46.96 18.20 26.83
CA ALA A 26 47.42 17.78 25.52
C ALA A 26 47.56 18.99 24.57
N PRO A 27 48.51 18.97 23.61
CA PRO A 27 48.57 19.96 22.54
C PRO A 27 47.25 20.05 21.77
N GLU A 28 46.89 21.25 21.32
CA GLU A 28 45.64 21.48 20.61
C GLU A 28 45.58 20.61 19.33
N GLY A 29 44.49 19.84 19.17
CA GLY A 29 44.33 18.90 18.05
C GLY A 29 45.06 17.55 18.20
N ALA A 30 45.76 17.30 19.31
CA ALA A 30 46.47 16.03 19.51
C ALA A 30 45.53 14.80 19.48
N ALA A 31 45.95 13.76 18.75
CA ALA A 31 45.19 12.53 18.58
C ALA A 31 44.99 11.73 19.89
N TRP A 32 45.89 11.91 20.87
CA TRP A 32 45.88 11.23 22.18
C TRP A 32 45.13 11.99 23.29
N SER A 33 44.43 13.08 22.94
CA SER A 33 43.57 13.78 23.92
C SER A 33 42.35 12.91 24.26
N LYS A 34 41.91 12.96 25.52
CA LYS A 34 40.78 12.15 26.02
C LYS A 34 39.51 12.30 25.19
N GLU A 35 39.24 13.49 24.66
CA GLU A 35 38.06 13.78 23.84
C GLU A 35 38.18 13.20 22.41
N ASN A 36 39.34 13.34 21.77
CA ASN A 36 39.57 12.79 20.43
C ASN A 36 39.60 11.25 20.44
N VAL A 37 40.20 10.64 21.47
CA VAL A 37 40.18 9.19 21.66
C VAL A 37 38.75 8.68 21.86
N LYS A 38 37.92 9.39 22.63
CA LYS A 38 36.51 9.03 22.82
C LYS A 38 35.68 9.17 21.54
N ARG A 39 35.89 10.24 20.76
CA ARG A 39 35.20 10.46 19.48
C ARG A 39 35.53 9.39 18.46
N ARG A 40 36.81 9.02 18.32
CA ARG A 40 37.25 7.95 17.41
C ARG A 40 36.66 6.59 17.80
N LYS A 41 36.63 6.25 19.09
CA LYS A 41 36.03 5.01 19.56
C LYS A 41 34.55 4.88 19.17
N ILE A 42 33.79 5.97 19.28
CA ILE A 42 32.37 6.02 18.88
C ILE A 42 32.23 5.88 17.34
N GLU A 43 33.10 6.50 16.57
CA GLU A 43 33.08 6.38 15.10
C GLU A 43 33.50 4.99 14.62
N GLU A 44 34.46 4.35 15.27
CA GLU A 44 34.88 2.97 15.02
C GLU A 44 33.78 1.98 15.39
N GLU A 45 33.10 2.16 16.54
CA GLU A 45 31.94 1.34 16.91
C GLU A 45 30.79 1.49 15.90
N LYS A 46 30.56 2.70 15.36
CA LYS A 46 29.58 2.91 14.28
C LYS A 46 29.99 2.22 12.98
N LYS A 47 31.26 2.36 12.56
CA LYS A 47 31.78 1.72 11.34
C LYS A 47 31.84 0.20 11.47
N GLU A 48 32.16 -0.34 12.65
CA GLU A 48 32.14 -1.76 12.93
C GLU A 48 30.69 -2.28 12.99
N GLY A 49 29.76 -1.50 13.55
CA GLY A 49 28.32 -1.79 13.50
C GLY A 49 27.78 -1.86 12.07
N GLU A 50 28.18 -0.93 11.20
CA GLU A 50 27.82 -0.93 9.78
C GLU A 50 28.48 -2.08 9.01
N LYS A 51 29.76 -2.39 9.29
CA LYS A 51 30.46 -3.54 8.72
C LYS A 51 29.85 -4.86 9.17
N ARG A 52 29.55 -5.04 10.47
CA ARG A 52 28.83 -6.21 10.99
C ARG A 52 27.43 -6.34 10.39
N ARG A 53 26.74 -5.23 10.14
CA ARG A 53 25.44 -5.23 9.43
C ARG A 53 25.59 -5.64 7.97
N GLN A 54 26.60 -5.14 7.26
CA GLN A 54 26.93 -5.56 5.89
C GLN A 54 27.41 -7.02 5.82
N GLU A 55 28.15 -7.48 6.83
CA GLU A 55 28.70 -8.84 6.91
C GLU A 55 27.62 -9.86 7.32
N ARG A 56 26.69 -9.50 8.21
CA ARG A 56 25.43 -10.26 8.42
C ARG A 56 24.60 -10.39 7.15
N MET A 57 24.68 -9.42 6.23
CA MET A 57 24.06 -9.54 4.90
C MET A 57 24.89 -10.36 3.90
N ARG A 58 26.17 -10.64 4.19
CA ARG A 58 27.07 -11.44 3.32
C ARG A 58 27.19 -12.91 3.74
N ILE A 59 26.95 -13.27 4.99
CA ILE A 59 26.98 -14.68 5.43
C ILE A 59 25.62 -15.32 5.20
N VAL A 60 25.35 -15.70 3.94
CA VAL A 60 24.45 -16.81 3.63
C VAL A 60 25.33 -18.03 3.42
N LYS A 61 25.48 -18.84 4.47
CA LYS A 61 26.01 -20.21 4.32
C LYS A 61 24.98 -21.00 3.51
N ARG A 62 25.26 -21.23 2.22
CA ARG A 62 24.58 -22.26 1.43
C ARG A 62 24.87 -23.62 2.06
N SER A 63 23.91 -24.18 2.78
CA SER A 63 23.82 -25.62 2.99
C SER A 63 22.94 -26.20 1.88
N ARG A 64 23.55 -26.96 0.97
CA ARG A 64 22.82 -27.93 0.14
C ARG A 64 22.40 -29.09 1.02
N LEU A 65 21.10 -29.38 1.02
CA LEU A 65 20.44 -30.70 1.09
C LEU A 65 19.05 -30.52 1.69
N GLY A 66 18.03 -31.00 0.98
CA GLY A 66 16.66 -31.13 1.50
C GLY A 66 15.67 -30.16 0.89
N GLY A 67 14.90 -30.64 -0.09
CA GLY A 67 13.84 -29.88 -0.73
C GLY A 67 12.82 -29.35 0.27
N HIS A 68 12.60 -28.04 0.23
CA HIS A 68 11.37 -27.42 0.70
C HIS A 68 10.80 -26.64 -0.49
N LEU A 69 9.94 -27.32 -1.26
CA LEU A 69 8.96 -26.68 -2.13
C LEU A 69 7.93 -26.01 -1.21
N GLY A 70 8.34 -24.91 -0.57
CA GLY A 70 7.60 -24.23 0.48
C GLY A 70 6.68 -23.17 -0.10
N LYS A 71 5.36 -23.45 -0.07
CA LYS A 71 4.23 -22.56 -0.35
C LYS A 71 4.12 -22.11 -1.83
N ALA A 72 3.05 -22.53 -2.50
CA ALA A 72 2.72 -22.06 -3.84
C ALA A 72 2.53 -20.53 -3.87
N MET A 73 3.21 -19.89 -4.82
CA MET A 73 3.28 -18.44 -5.04
C MET A 73 2.35 -18.07 -6.19
N GLY A 74 1.30 -17.28 -5.94
CA GLY A 74 0.32 -16.93 -6.96
C GLY A 74 0.01 -15.43 -7.00
N ILE A 75 -0.28 -14.93 -8.20
CA ILE A 75 -0.90 -13.63 -8.44
C ILE A 75 -2.33 -13.88 -8.90
N ALA A 76 -3.27 -13.08 -8.40
CA ALA A 76 -4.64 -13.03 -8.89
C ALA A 76 -4.96 -11.61 -9.35
N SER A 77 -5.69 -11.50 -10.46
CA SER A 77 -6.16 -10.24 -11.04
C SER A 77 -7.55 -10.43 -11.63
N VAL A 78 -8.27 -9.32 -11.85
CA VAL A 78 -9.56 -9.35 -12.55
C VAL A 78 -9.39 -8.69 -13.91
N PHE A 79 -9.71 -9.43 -14.96
CA PHE A 79 -9.69 -8.99 -16.34
C PHE A 79 -11.13 -8.76 -16.83
N GLY A 80 -11.34 -7.73 -17.65
CA GLY A 80 -12.65 -7.44 -18.26
C GLY A 80 -13.79 -7.12 -17.28
N GLU A 81 -13.49 -6.94 -15.99
CA GLU A 81 -14.46 -6.80 -14.90
C GLU A 81 -15.38 -8.04 -14.69
N ASP A 82 -15.09 -9.18 -15.31
CA ASP A 82 -15.93 -10.38 -15.22
C ASP A 82 -15.13 -11.68 -15.11
N THR A 83 -13.80 -11.62 -15.25
CA THR A 83 -12.95 -12.80 -15.33
C THR A 83 -11.86 -12.72 -14.26
N LEU A 84 -11.87 -13.65 -13.31
CA LEU A 84 -10.79 -13.83 -12.35
C LEU A 84 -9.66 -14.60 -13.04
N VAL A 85 -8.50 -13.97 -13.13
CA VAL A 85 -7.29 -14.56 -13.70
C VAL A 85 -6.29 -14.83 -12.59
N SER A 86 -5.69 -16.01 -12.58
CA SER A 86 -4.62 -16.34 -11.65
C SER A 86 -3.47 -17.05 -12.33
N SER A 87 -2.27 -16.79 -11.82
CA SER A 87 -1.07 -17.40 -12.33
C SER A 87 -0.10 -17.73 -11.21
N TYR A 88 0.60 -18.83 -11.37
CA TYR A 88 1.72 -19.18 -10.51
C TYR A 88 2.96 -18.38 -10.93
N VAL A 89 3.71 -17.87 -9.96
CA VAL A 89 4.95 -17.14 -10.20
C VAL A 89 6.13 -18.07 -9.91
N PRO A 90 6.76 -18.67 -10.94
CA PRO A 90 7.91 -19.54 -10.76
C PRO A 90 9.13 -18.76 -10.29
N ARG A 91 9.91 -19.39 -9.42
CA ARG A 91 11.21 -18.89 -8.98
C ARG A 91 12.30 -19.93 -9.19
N ASP A 92 13.50 -19.46 -9.52
CA ASP A 92 14.70 -20.29 -9.55
C ASP A 92 15.37 -20.39 -8.16
N GLU A 93 16.53 -21.06 -8.11
CA GLU A 93 17.28 -21.29 -6.87
C GLU A 93 17.83 -20.02 -6.23
N ASP A 94 17.91 -18.92 -6.98
CA ASP A 94 18.37 -17.63 -6.50
C ASP A 94 17.18 -16.69 -6.17
N ASP A 95 15.97 -17.25 -6.02
CA ASP A 95 14.70 -16.57 -5.77
C ASP A 95 14.31 -15.57 -6.88
N ALA A 96 14.96 -15.63 -8.05
CA ALA A 96 14.61 -14.80 -9.19
C ALA A 96 13.41 -15.40 -9.93
N VAL A 97 12.52 -14.52 -10.41
CA VAL A 97 11.36 -14.96 -11.20
C VAL A 97 11.88 -15.47 -12.54
N ASN A 98 11.68 -16.76 -12.83
CA ASN A 98 12.25 -17.42 -13.99
C ASN A 98 11.24 -18.39 -14.61
N PHE A 99 10.64 -17.97 -15.73
CA PHE A 99 9.67 -18.78 -16.46
C PHE A 99 10.36 -19.80 -17.37
N ASP A 100 11.45 -19.41 -18.05
CA ASP A 100 12.17 -20.27 -19.00
C ASP A 100 12.70 -21.56 -18.36
N GLY A 101 13.26 -21.44 -17.15
CA GLY A 101 13.75 -22.57 -16.37
C GLY A 101 12.64 -23.57 -15.98
N VAL A 102 11.41 -23.09 -15.83
CA VAL A 102 10.24 -23.93 -15.54
C VAL A 102 9.70 -24.60 -16.81
N TRP A 103 9.75 -23.93 -17.95
CA TRP A 103 9.31 -24.50 -19.22
C TRP A 103 10.17 -25.71 -19.62
N GLY A 104 11.47 -25.67 -19.31
CA GLY A 104 12.38 -26.81 -19.50
C GLY A 104 12.24 -27.92 -18.46
N LYS A 105 11.97 -27.60 -17.18
CA LYS A 105 11.84 -28.59 -16.10
C LYS A 105 10.48 -29.30 -16.06
N TYR A 106 9.42 -28.66 -16.54
CA TYR A 106 8.05 -29.19 -16.50
C TYR A 106 7.35 -29.06 -17.87
N PRO A 107 7.81 -29.79 -18.91
CA PRO A 107 7.16 -29.77 -20.22
C PRO A 107 5.71 -30.27 -20.11
N GLY A 108 4.75 -29.42 -20.50
CA GLY A 108 3.30 -29.68 -20.39
C GLY A 108 2.61 -29.04 -19.18
N TRP A 109 3.36 -28.40 -18.27
CA TRP A 109 2.79 -27.51 -17.28
C TRP A 109 2.27 -26.26 -18.00
N MET A 110 0.95 -26.10 -18.10
CA MET A 110 0.38 -24.82 -18.50
C MET A 110 0.71 -23.80 -17.41
N THR A 111 1.80 -23.05 -17.61
CA THR A 111 2.03 -21.72 -17.03
C THR A 111 0.99 -20.71 -17.49
N ARG A 112 0.06 -21.12 -18.37
CA ARG A 112 -1.07 -20.33 -18.84
C ARG A 112 -1.93 -19.94 -17.64
N ALA A 113 -2.07 -18.63 -17.47
CA ALA A 113 -2.94 -18.06 -16.47
C ALA A 113 -4.33 -18.71 -16.55
N LYS A 114 -4.87 -19.10 -15.39
CA LYS A 114 -6.19 -19.70 -15.27
C LYS A 114 -7.21 -18.60 -15.16
N SER A 115 -8.18 -18.60 -16.08
CA SER A 115 -9.31 -17.69 -16.09
C SER A 115 -10.56 -18.44 -15.62
N GLU A 116 -11.23 -17.92 -14.60
CA GLU A 116 -12.54 -18.39 -14.15
C GLU A 116 -13.53 -17.20 -14.21
N PRO A 117 -14.74 -17.39 -14.76
CA PRO A 117 -15.73 -16.32 -14.77
C PRO A 117 -16.20 -16.02 -13.34
N LEU A 118 -16.29 -14.74 -13.01
CA LEU A 118 -16.89 -14.28 -11.76
C LEU A 118 -18.42 -14.49 -11.83
N PRO A 119 -19.07 -14.91 -10.73
CA PRO A 119 -20.51 -15.11 -10.70
C PRO A 119 -21.32 -13.81 -10.77
N PHE A 120 -20.65 -12.66 -10.74
CA PHE A 120 -21.22 -11.32 -10.88
C PHE A 120 -20.41 -10.53 -11.91
N PRO A 121 -21.07 -9.75 -12.79
CA PRO A 121 -20.37 -8.89 -13.74
C PRO A 121 -20.00 -7.54 -13.11
N GLN A 122 -19.14 -6.77 -13.78
CA GLN A 122 -18.69 -5.43 -13.35
C GLN A 122 -17.99 -5.42 -11.98
N ALA A 123 -17.06 -6.36 -11.79
CA ALA A 123 -16.16 -6.36 -10.65
C ALA A 123 -15.46 -5.00 -10.51
N SER A 124 -15.49 -4.45 -9.30
CA SER A 124 -15.05 -3.09 -9.01
C SER A 124 -13.77 -3.01 -8.21
N SER A 125 -13.58 -3.91 -7.26
CA SER A 125 -12.39 -3.98 -6.41
C SER A 125 -12.19 -5.39 -5.91
N MET A 126 -10.94 -5.71 -5.61
CA MET A 126 -10.54 -6.96 -4.97
C MET A 126 -9.57 -6.68 -3.81
N ALA A 127 -9.67 -7.47 -2.74
CA ALA A 127 -8.73 -7.41 -1.63
C ALA A 127 -8.55 -8.80 -1.00
N CYS A 128 -7.34 -9.09 -0.52
CA CYS A 128 -7.07 -10.31 0.23
C CYS A 128 -6.99 -9.99 1.72
N HIS A 129 -7.78 -10.69 2.53
CA HIS A 129 -7.68 -10.65 3.98
C HIS A 129 -6.61 -11.63 4.44
N GLU A 130 -5.39 -11.12 4.60
CA GLU A 130 -4.20 -11.88 4.96
C GLU A 130 -4.41 -12.86 6.15
N PRO A 131 -5.10 -12.49 7.25
CA PRO A 131 -5.28 -13.41 8.38
C PRO A 131 -6.07 -14.68 8.05
N SER A 132 -7.10 -14.56 7.20
CA SER A 132 -7.97 -15.70 6.84
C SER A 132 -7.71 -16.25 5.44
N TRP A 133 -6.80 -15.62 4.68
CA TRP A 133 -6.51 -15.93 3.27
C TRP A 133 -7.73 -15.95 2.36
N HIS A 134 -8.78 -15.19 2.69
CA HIS A 134 -9.92 -15.02 1.80
C HIS A 134 -9.69 -13.82 0.88
N MET A 135 -10.00 -13.99 -0.39
CA MET A 135 -10.14 -12.88 -1.31
C MET A 135 -11.59 -12.44 -1.35
N PHE A 136 -11.79 -11.14 -1.36
CA PHE A 136 -13.08 -10.49 -1.46
C PHE A 136 -13.16 -9.70 -2.75
N PHE A 137 -14.35 -9.69 -3.34
CA PHE A 137 -14.65 -9.06 -4.61
C PHE A 137 -15.94 -8.28 -4.49
N THR A 138 -15.96 -7.07 -5.03
CA THR A 138 -17.14 -6.20 -5.07
C THR A 138 -17.62 -6.02 -6.50
N SER A 139 -18.91 -5.74 -6.69
CA SER A 139 -19.50 -5.45 -8.00
C SER A 139 -20.12 -4.04 -8.04
N ARG A 140 -19.89 -3.35 -9.16
CA ARG A 140 -20.52 -2.07 -9.52
C ARG A 140 -21.86 -2.23 -10.24
N ARG A 141 -22.30 -3.45 -10.51
CA ARG A 141 -23.61 -3.70 -11.14
C ARG A 141 -24.72 -3.18 -10.21
N PRO A 142 -25.61 -2.28 -10.67
CA PRO A 142 -26.75 -1.84 -9.89
C PRO A 142 -27.71 -3.02 -9.63
N THR A 143 -27.87 -3.39 -8.36
CA THR A 143 -28.75 -4.49 -7.93
C THR A 143 -29.50 -4.09 -6.65
N ARG A 144 -30.59 -4.81 -6.35
CA ARG A 144 -31.37 -4.60 -5.09
C ARG A 144 -30.62 -5.08 -3.83
N SER A 145 -29.54 -5.81 -4.00
CA SER A 145 -28.62 -6.22 -2.93
C SER A 145 -27.20 -5.79 -3.29
N ILE A 146 -26.39 -5.47 -2.29
CA ILE A 146 -24.96 -5.27 -2.53
C ILE A 146 -24.29 -6.64 -2.56
N MET A 147 -23.54 -6.89 -3.63
CA MET A 147 -22.84 -8.16 -3.88
C MET A 147 -21.42 -8.10 -3.33
N LEU A 148 -21.10 -9.01 -2.42
CA LEU A 148 -19.75 -9.26 -1.95
C LEU A 148 -19.42 -10.73 -2.19
N GLY A 149 -18.61 -11.00 -3.21
CA GLY A 149 -18.06 -12.32 -3.46
C GLY A 149 -16.86 -12.60 -2.55
N SER A 150 -16.69 -13.85 -2.13
CA SER A 150 -15.49 -14.30 -1.45
C SER A 150 -15.06 -15.68 -1.92
N CYS A 151 -13.75 -15.90 -2.06
CA CYS A 151 -13.21 -17.24 -2.30
C CYS A 151 -11.88 -17.43 -1.60
N LYS A 152 -11.50 -18.68 -1.41
CA LYS A 152 -10.15 -19.05 -0.98
C LYS A 152 -9.33 -19.49 -2.18
N PRO A 153 -8.09 -18.99 -2.32
CA PRO A 153 -7.12 -19.61 -3.22
C PRO A 153 -6.76 -21.00 -2.67
N TRP A 154 -6.63 -21.98 -3.57
CA TRP A 154 -6.06 -23.27 -3.17
C TRP A 154 -4.56 -23.11 -2.93
N LEU A 155 -4.16 -23.15 -1.66
CA LEU A 155 -2.75 -23.18 -1.26
C LEU A 155 -2.27 -24.64 -1.30
N LEU A 156 -1.88 -25.12 -2.48
CA LEU A 156 -1.33 -26.47 -2.58
C LEU A 156 0.17 -26.47 -2.24
N PRO A 157 0.62 -27.38 -1.34
CA PRO A 157 2.05 -27.54 -1.00
C PRO A 157 2.85 -28.22 -2.11
N ARG A 158 2.17 -28.70 -3.17
CA ARG A 158 2.75 -29.22 -4.41
C ARG A 158 2.16 -28.43 -5.57
N PRO A 159 2.88 -28.21 -6.67
CA PRO A 159 2.23 -27.88 -7.93
C PRO A 159 1.17 -28.96 -8.18
N PRO A 160 -0.14 -28.66 -8.15
CA PRO A 160 -1.18 -29.66 -8.42
C PRO A 160 -0.90 -30.31 -9.76
N ASP A 161 -1.12 -31.62 -9.86
CA ASP A 161 -1.42 -32.21 -11.15
C ASP A 161 -2.55 -31.40 -11.82
N ARG A 162 -2.17 -30.61 -12.82
CA ARG A 162 -3.00 -29.91 -13.81
C ARG A 162 -4.00 -28.82 -13.35
N TYR A 163 -4.24 -28.58 -12.05
CA TYR A 163 -5.31 -27.64 -11.62
C TYR A 163 -4.99 -26.83 -10.35
N SER A 164 -4.54 -25.57 -10.49
CA SER A 164 -4.85 -24.54 -9.49
C SER A 164 -6.23 -23.99 -9.85
N ARG A 165 -7.24 -24.31 -9.05
CA ARG A 165 -8.57 -23.68 -9.13
C ARG A 165 -8.69 -22.69 -7.98
N PHE A 166 -9.64 -21.77 -8.03
CA PHE A 166 -10.13 -21.17 -6.79
C PHE A 166 -11.18 -22.10 -6.18
N THR A 167 -11.41 -22.02 -4.87
CA THR A 167 -12.64 -22.61 -4.32
C THR A 167 -13.82 -21.87 -4.92
N THR A 168 -14.98 -22.52 -5.02
CA THR A 168 -16.25 -21.89 -5.42
C THR A 168 -16.38 -20.52 -4.76
N ILE A 169 -16.65 -19.50 -5.58
CA ILE A 169 -16.89 -18.14 -5.09
C ILE A 169 -18.23 -18.13 -4.36
N GLU A 170 -18.17 -18.02 -3.04
CA GLU A 170 -19.34 -17.82 -2.20
C GLU A 170 -19.79 -16.37 -2.31
N SER A 171 -21.08 -16.14 -2.51
CA SER A 171 -21.64 -14.79 -2.62
C SER A 171 -22.40 -14.44 -1.35
N ASN A 172 -21.94 -13.39 -0.67
CA ASN A 172 -22.67 -12.77 0.41
C ASN A 172 -23.49 -11.60 -0.14
N HIS A 173 -24.74 -11.53 0.26
CA HIS A 173 -25.67 -10.49 -0.16
C HIS A 173 -26.17 -9.73 1.05
N ALA A 174 -26.06 -8.40 1.01
CA ALA A 174 -26.81 -7.55 1.91
C ALA A 174 -28.02 -6.98 1.15
N HIS A 175 -29.22 -7.34 1.59
CA HIS A 175 -30.48 -6.87 0.99
C HIS A 175 -30.78 -5.44 1.42
N PHE A 176 -31.08 -4.58 0.45
CA PHE A 176 -31.46 -3.20 0.70
C PHE A 176 -32.77 -2.83 0.01
N HIS A 177 -33.48 -1.88 0.60
CA HIS A 177 -34.75 -1.39 0.05
C HIS A 177 -34.58 -0.49 -1.19
N ARG A 178 -33.33 -0.24 -1.64
CA ARG A 178 -33.00 0.53 -2.84
C ARG A 178 -31.91 -0.17 -3.64
N GLU A 179 -31.86 0.12 -4.93
CA GLU A 179 -30.73 -0.27 -5.77
C GLU A 179 -29.44 0.35 -5.24
N GLY A 180 -28.38 -0.46 -5.19
CA GLY A 180 -27.08 -0.05 -4.72
C GLY A 180 -25.98 -0.86 -5.40
N TRP A 181 -24.76 -0.36 -5.30
CA TRP A 181 -23.57 -1.03 -5.82
C TRP A 181 -22.38 -0.80 -4.89
N SER A 182 -21.35 -1.62 -5.06
CA SER A 182 -20.11 -1.57 -4.28
C SER A 182 -18.95 -1.13 -5.15
N ASN A 183 -18.22 -0.11 -4.71
CA ASN A 183 -17.14 0.50 -5.47
C ASN A 183 -15.75 0.00 -5.03
N THR A 184 -15.58 -0.29 -3.74
CA THR A 184 -14.28 -0.65 -3.18
C THR A 184 -14.42 -1.62 -2.02
N VAL A 185 -13.37 -2.40 -1.79
CA VAL A 185 -13.21 -3.22 -0.58
C VAL A 185 -11.83 -2.97 0.03
N ALA A 186 -11.80 -2.85 1.36
CA ALA A 186 -10.57 -2.76 2.14
C ALA A 186 -10.52 -3.94 3.12
N ALA A 187 -9.54 -4.84 2.93
CA ALA A 187 -9.31 -5.93 3.86
C ALA A 187 -8.87 -5.38 5.21
N ALA A 188 -9.43 -5.93 6.28
CA ALA A 188 -9.09 -5.51 7.62
C ALA A 188 -7.69 -6.01 8.01
N PRO A 189 -6.92 -5.25 8.79
CA PRO A 189 -5.65 -5.72 9.33
C PRO A 189 -5.88 -6.78 10.41
N ALA A 190 -4.87 -7.60 10.68
CA ALA A 190 -4.92 -8.70 11.66
C ALA A 190 -5.34 -8.27 13.08
N SER A 191 -5.11 -7.01 13.44
CA SER A 191 -5.49 -6.43 14.73
C SER A 191 -6.97 -6.05 14.83
N SER A 192 -7.70 -6.05 13.72
CA SER A 192 -9.11 -5.66 13.67
C SER A 192 -10.02 -6.83 13.99
N ASN A 193 -11.19 -6.54 14.56
CA ASN A 193 -12.27 -7.51 14.74
C ASN A 193 -13.18 -7.65 13.51
N LEU A 194 -12.79 -7.06 12.38
CA LEU A 194 -13.49 -7.14 11.10
C LEU A 194 -12.71 -8.02 10.13
N THR A 195 -13.41 -8.50 9.10
CA THR A 195 -12.80 -9.19 7.96
C THR A 195 -12.48 -8.19 6.84
N CYS A 196 -13.44 -7.34 6.50
CA CYS A 196 -13.24 -6.27 5.52
C CYS A 196 -14.29 -5.16 5.65
N LEU A 197 -14.03 -4.04 4.99
CA LEU A 197 -14.97 -2.94 4.79
C LEU A 197 -15.32 -2.84 3.32
N VAL A 198 -16.58 -2.51 3.04
CA VAL A 198 -17.09 -2.33 1.69
C VAL A 198 -17.61 -0.91 1.54
N GLY A 199 -17.07 -0.18 0.57
CA GLY A 199 -17.51 1.16 0.19
C GLY A 199 -18.56 1.06 -0.90
N THR A 200 -19.71 1.68 -0.67
CA THR A 200 -20.91 1.53 -1.51
C THR A 200 -21.35 2.86 -2.10
N SER A 201 -22.40 2.83 -2.92
CA SER A 201 -23.09 4.04 -3.38
C SER A 201 -23.82 4.81 -2.28
N SER A 202 -24.02 4.22 -1.10
CA SER A 202 -24.80 4.80 0.01
C SER A 202 -24.13 4.57 1.37
N GLY A 203 -22.80 4.64 1.41
CA GLY A 203 -21.99 4.56 2.63
C GLY A 203 -21.19 3.28 2.81
N VAL A 204 -20.91 2.92 4.06
CA VAL A 204 -19.90 1.90 4.40
C VAL A 204 -20.53 0.73 5.14
N ILE A 205 -20.24 -0.48 4.65
CA ILE A 205 -20.63 -1.76 5.25
C ILE A 205 -19.41 -2.44 5.84
N GLN A 206 -19.60 -3.13 6.97
CA GLN A 206 -18.59 -3.95 7.63
C GLN A 206 -18.96 -5.43 7.50
N LEU A 207 -17.97 -6.25 7.14
CA LEU A 207 -18.05 -7.69 7.23
C LEU A 207 -17.35 -8.16 8.50
N HIS A 208 -18.09 -8.83 9.37
CA HIS A 208 -17.57 -9.44 10.59
C HIS A 208 -17.01 -10.85 10.32
N PRO A 209 -16.17 -11.41 11.21
CA PRO A 209 -15.62 -12.77 11.08
C PRO A 209 -16.67 -13.87 11.02
N ASN A 210 -17.86 -13.63 11.58
CA ASN A 210 -19.02 -14.54 11.51
C ASN A 210 -19.83 -14.42 10.21
N SER A 211 -19.25 -13.80 9.17
CA SER A 211 -19.89 -13.49 7.89
C SER A 211 -21.10 -12.54 7.97
N ALA A 212 -21.35 -11.88 9.12
CA ALA A 212 -22.42 -10.91 9.23
C ALA A 212 -22.04 -9.60 8.52
N LEU A 213 -22.95 -9.12 7.67
CA LEU A 213 -22.85 -7.81 7.03
C LEU A 213 -23.68 -6.79 7.81
N THR A 214 -23.04 -5.71 8.26
CA THR A 214 -23.68 -4.65 9.04
C THR A 214 -23.27 -3.27 8.53
N TRP A 215 -24.14 -2.27 8.69
CA TRP A 215 -23.81 -0.90 8.33
C TRP A 215 -22.94 -0.27 9.41
N LEU A 216 -21.84 0.38 9.00
CA LEU A 216 -21.10 1.29 9.88
C LEU A 216 -21.75 2.67 9.89
N THR A 217 -22.04 3.19 8.71
CA THR A 217 -22.69 4.49 8.56
C THR A 217 -24.19 4.34 8.73
N PRO A 218 -24.92 5.37 9.21
CA PRO A 218 -26.37 5.35 9.29
C PRO A 218 -27.02 4.77 8.04
N LYS A 219 -28.03 3.92 8.22
CA LYS A 219 -28.80 3.41 7.09
C LYS A 219 -29.34 4.59 6.29
N PRO A 220 -29.26 4.57 4.96
CA PRO A 220 -29.79 5.63 4.13
C PRO A 220 -31.32 5.70 4.28
N THR A 221 -31.81 6.59 5.16
CA THR A 221 -33.22 6.93 5.27
C THR A 221 -33.57 7.94 4.17
N GLY A 222 -34.73 7.73 3.52
CA GLY A 222 -35.05 8.27 2.21
C GLY A 222 -34.94 9.80 2.02
N THR A 223 -34.63 10.16 0.77
CA THR A 223 -34.92 11.44 0.07
C THR A 223 -34.81 12.72 0.91
N LEU A 224 -33.59 13.23 1.05
CA LEU A 224 -33.37 14.68 1.20
C LEU A 224 -32.16 15.10 0.38
N SER A 225 -32.44 15.87 -0.68
CA SER A 225 -31.49 16.66 -1.47
C SER A 225 -30.95 17.81 -0.61
N LEU A 226 -30.01 17.53 0.27
CA LEU A 226 -29.21 18.56 0.94
C LEU A 226 -27.86 18.63 0.24
N GLN A 227 -27.45 19.84 -0.15
CA GLN A 227 -26.11 20.10 -0.67
C GLN A 227 -25.07 19.50 0.29
N HIS A 228 -24.20 18.60 -0.21
CA HIS A 228 -23.24 17.84 0.59
C HIS A 228 -22.27 18.70 1.44
N SER A 229 -22.17 20.00 1.13
CA SER A 229 -21.31 20.98 1.81
C SER A 229 -21.61 21.15 3.30
N HIS A 230 -22.88 21.08 3.72
CA HIS A 230 -23.30 21.38 5.10
C HIS A 230 -23.50 20.14 6.00
N LEU A 231 -23.35 18.93 5.44
CA LEU A 231 -23.59 17.69 6.19
C LEU A 231 -22.48 17.40 7.19
N LYS A 232 -22.81 16.84 8.37
CA LYS A 232 -21.82 16.28 9.30
C LYS A 232 -21.05 15.11 8.66
N PRO A 233 -19.84 14.77 9.14
CA PRO A 233 -19.03 13.69 8.55
C PRO A 233 -19.74 12.34 8.44
N ALA A 234 -20.48 11.93 9.48
CA ALA A 234 -21.35 10.75 9.45
C ALA A 234 -22.40 10.82 8.33
N ALA A 235 -23.11 11.95 8.20
CA ALA A 235 -24.09 12.14 7.14
C ALA A 235 -23.46 12.20 5.74
N ARG A 236 -22.22 12.70 5.60
CA ARG A 236 -21.48 12.66 4.32
C ARG A 236 -21.09 11.24 3.94
N ALA A 237 -20.50 10.50 4.87
CA ALA A 237 -20.11 9.11 4.65
C ALA A 237 -21.34 8.22 4.42
N ALA A 238 -22.45 8.43 5.12
CA ALA A 238 -23.69 7.66 4.99
C ALA A 238 -24.49 7.93 3.71
N ARG A 239 -24.36 9.14 3.13
CA ARG A 239 -25.17 9.56 1.98
C ARG A 239 -24.36 9.73 0.70
N GLY A 240 -23.04 9.61 0.80
CA GLY A 240 -22.11 9.79 -0.30
C GLY A 240 -21.75 8.46 -0.96
N GLU A 241 -21.47 8.53 -2.25
CA GLU A 241 -20.82 7.44 -2.96
C GLU A 241 -19.35 7.35 -2.52
N ILE A 242 -18.97 6.20 -1.97
CA ILE A 242 -17.63 5.92 -1.47
C ILE A 242 -16.80 5.31 -2.61
N PHE A 243 -15.59 5.84 -2.85
CA PHE A 243 -14.68 5.32 -3.87
C PHE A 243 -13.45 4.65 -3.28
N SER A 244 -13.04 5.04 -2.07
CA SER A 244 -11.84 4.52 -1.45
C SER A 244 -11.96 4.44 0.06
N LEU A 245 -11.34 3.40 0.61
CA LEU A 245 -11.31 3.07 2.03
C LEU A 245 -9.89 2.66 2.42
N ASP A 246 -9.44 3.07 3.60
CA ASP A 246 -8.19 2.57 4.19
C ASP A 246 -8.27 2.60 5.72
N PHE A 247 -7.45 1.79 6.37
CA PHE A 247 -7.30 1.78 7.82
C PHE A 247 -6.12 2.68 8.23
N LEU A 248 -6.28 3.46 9.30
CA LEU A 248 -5.19 4.28 9.81
C LEU A 248 -4.20 3.41 10.61
N PRO A 249 -2.90 3.34 10.25
CA PRO A 249 -1.93 2.45 10.89
C PRO A 249 -1.71 2.69 12.38
N SER A 250 -1.98 3.90 12.89
CA SER A 250 -1.86 4.19 14.32
C SER A 250 -2.94 3.52 15.17
N ASN A 251 -4.14 3.32 14.61
CA ASN A 251 -5.28 2.68 15.26
C ASN A 251 -6.00 1.76 14.25
N PRO A 252 -5.33 0.69 13.79
CA PRO A 252 -5.73 -0.09 12.63
C PRO A 252 -7.03 -0.89 12.82
N SER A 253 -7.53 -1.03 14.06
CA SER A 253 -8.79 -1.71 14.38
C SER A 253 -10.03 -0.81 14.25
N ASP A 254 -9.88 0.49 14.55
CA ASP A 254 -11.01 1.33 14.92
C ASP A 254 -11.13 2.62 14.11
N VAL A 255 -10.01 3.12 13.57
CA VAL A 255 -9.98 4.40 12.85
C VAL A 255 -9.87 4.17 11.36
N LEU A 256 -10.87 4.66 10.64
CA LEU A 256 -11.08 4.41 9.22
C LEU A 256 -11.03 5.71 8.43
N LEU A 257 -10.46 5.62 7.23
CA LEU A 257 -10.40 6.70 6.27
C LEU A 257 -11.40 6.43 5.16
N VAL A 258 -12.24 7.43 4.87
CA VAL A 258 -13.28 7.32 3.85
C VAL A 258 -13.14 8.46 2.86
N GLY A 259 -12.98 8.10 1.59
CA GLY A 259 -12.94 8.99 0.44
C GLY A 259 -14.08 8.68 -0.53
N GLY A 260 -14.70 9.72 -1.07
CA GLY A 260 -15.78 9.57 -2.02
C GLY A 260 -16.07 10.84 -2.80
N ARG A 261 -17.26 10.90 -3.42
CA ARG A 261 -17.68 12.05 -4.26
C ARG A 261 -17.79 13.37 -3.49
N PHE A 262 -17.92 13.31 -2.18
CA PHE A 262 -18.27 14.44 -1.33
C PHE A 262 -17.10 15.39 -0.98
N ARG A 263 -15.94 15.34 -1.68
CA ARG A 263 -14.79 16.26 -1.52
C ARG A 263 -14.27 16.44 -0.08
N HIS A 264 -14.57 15.51 0.81
CA HIS A 264 -14.10 15.54 2.18
C HIS A 264 -13.47 14.18 2.53
N ILE A 265 -12.30 14.22 3.16
CA ILE A 265 -11.72 13.05 3.80
C ILE A 265 -12.46 12.90 5.11
N CYS A 266 -13.18 11.81 5.31
CA CYS A 266 -13.84 11.53 6.59
C CYS A 266 -13.01 10.52 7.39
N LEU A 267 -12.77 10.84 8.65
CA LEU A 267 -12.14 9.96 9.63
C LEU A 267 -13.25 9.42 10.55
N LEU A 268 -13.50 8.12 10.50
CA LEU A 268 -14.51 7.46 11.33
C LEU A 268 -13.80 6.70 12.43
N ASP A 269 -14.04 7.05 13.70
CA ASP A 269 -13.58 6.28 14.85
C ASP A 269 -14.76 5.43 15.35
N ARG A 270 -14.64 4.11 15.24
CA ARG A 270 -15.68 3.15 15.65
C ARG A 270 -15.91 3.12 17.16
N ARG A 271 -14.97 3.64 17.95
CA ARG A 271 -15.08 3.72 19.42
C ARG A 271 -15.85 4.96 19.86
N ALA A 272 -15.96 5.95 18.98
CA ALA A 272 -16.63 7.22 19.24
C ALA A 272 -18.01 7.23 18.58
N PRO A 273 -18.98 7.97 19.15
CA PRO A 273 -20.26 8.19 18.50
C PRO A 273 -20.07 8.96 17.19
N GLU A 274 -21.05 8.83 16.29
CA GLU A 274 -21.01 9.40 14.94
C GLU A 274 -20.83 10.92 14.90
N GLU A 275 -21.27 11.61 15.96
CA GLU A 275 -21.15 13.06 16.13
C GLU A 275 -19.70 13.53 16.29
N GLU A 276 -18.81 12.66 16.78
CA GLU A 276 -17.39 12.96 17.03
C GLU A 276 -16.50 12.67 15.82
N TRP A 277 -17.05 12.08 14.77
CA TRP A 277 -16.30 11.85 13.53
C TRP A 277 -15.90 13.18 12.91
N ILE A 278 -14.68 13.23 12.39
CA ILE A 278 -14.08 14.45 11.84
C ILE A 278 -13.95 14.36 10.32
N SER A 279 -13.87 15.51 9.66
CA SER A 279 -13.61 15.56 8.23
C SER A 279 -12.79 16.77 7.84
N VAL A 280 -12.02 16.63 6.76
CA VAL A 280 -11.29 17.75 6.14
C VAL A 280 -11.65 17.87 4.68
N LYS A 281 -11.78 19.12 4.22
CA LYS A 281 -12.11 19.44 2.83
C LYS A 281 -10.89 19.21 1.95
N HIS A 282 -11.08 18.45 0.88
CA HIS A 282 -10.13 18.27 -0.19
C HIS A 282 -10.52 19.14 -1.40
N THR A 283 -9.57 19.39 -2.30
CA THR A 283 -9.77 20.25 -3.47
C THR A 283 -10.79 19.66 -4.44
N SER A 284 -10.85 18.34 -4.63
CA SER A 284 -11.80 17.69 -5.52
C SER A 284 -12.42 16.44 -4.87
N SER A 285 -13.19 15.67 -5.64
CA SER A 285 -13.71 14.37 -5.21
C SER A 285 -12.54 13.44 -4.90
N ILE A 286 -12.71 12.51 -3.96
CA ILE A 286 -11.60 11.65 -3.53
C ILE A 286 -11.79 10.28 -4.18
N ALA A 287 -11.01 10.04 -5.24
CA ALA A 287 -10.91 8.74 -5.90
C ALA A 287 -10.09 7.76 -5.07
N HIS A 288 -9.05 8.26 -4.38
CA HIS A 288 -8.19 7.47 -3.50
C HIS A 288 -7.95 8.15 -2.17
N VAL A 289 -8.13 7.40 -1.09
CA VAL A 289 -7.66 7.78 0.24
C VAL A 289 -6.74 6.67 0.76
N LYS A 290 -5.54 7.05 1.20
CA LYS A 290 -4.54 6.12 1.73
C LYS A 290 -3.87 6.71 2.94
N ALA A 291 -3.79 5.94 4.02
CA ALA A 291 -2.88 6.30 5.10
C ALA A 291 -1.45 6.12 4.60
N VAL A 292 -0.59 7.13 4.78
CA VAL A 292 0.82 7.09 4.36
C VAL A 292 1.78 6.99 5.54
N GLY A 293 1.34 7.42 6.71
CA GLY A 293 2.05 7.27 7.97
C GLY A 293 1.09 7.06 9.14
N PRO A 294 1.57 7.22 10.38
CA PRO A 294 0.72 7.10 11.57
C PRO A 294 -0.39 8.15 11.61
N TYR A 295 -0.12 9.36 11.10
CA TYR A 295 -1.04 10.49 11.14
C TYR A 295 -1.24 11.16 9.78
N GLU A 296 -0.48 10.77 8.77
CA GLU A 296 -0.54 11.36 7.44
C GLU A 296 -1.47 10.55 6.53
N VAL A 297 -2.30 11.27 5.77
CA VAL A 297 -3.29 10.71 4.85
C VAL A 297 -3.13 11.37 3.49
N LEU A 298 -2.93 10.55 2.46
CA LEU A 298 -2.98 10.95 1.07
C LEU A 298 -4.43 10.93 0.59
N ALA A 299 -4.86 12.00 -0.08
CA ALA A 299 -6.07 12.03 -0.88
C ALA A 299 -5.72 12.41 -2.32
N ALA A 300 -6.29 11.68 -3.27
CA ALA A 300 -6.13 11.96 -4.70
C ALA A 300 -7.47 11.82 -5.43
N GLY A 301 -7.67 12.61 -6.50
CA GLY A 301 -8.83 12.52 -7.35
C GLY A 301 -8.80 13.46 -8.55
N PRO A 302 -9.97 13.74 -9.15
CA PRO A 302 -10.10 14.57 -10.35
C PRO A 302 -9.54 15.99 -10.18
N GLN A 303 -9.45 16.75 -11.28
CA GLN A 303 -8.83 18.09 -11.31
C GLN A 303 -7.36 18.09 -10.90
N SER A 304 -6.67 16.97 -11.16
CA SER A 304 -5.24 16.77 -10.87
C SER A 304 -4.91 17.06 -9.40
N ALA A 305 -5.87 16.81 -8.50
CA ALA A 305 -5.73 17.09 -7.08
C ALA A 305 -5.19 15.86 -6.36
N MET A 306 -3.94 15.94 -5.92
CA MET A 306 -3.34 14.97 -5.01
C MET A 306 -2.58 15.71 -3.92
N ALA A 307 -2.84 15.35 -2.66
CA ALA A 307 -2.22 15.99 -1.51
C ALA A 307 -2.18 15.10 -0.26
N VAL A 308 -1.19 15.32 0.59
CA VAL A 308 -1.09 14.73 1.93
C VAL A 308 -1.62 15.70 2.98
N TYR A 309 -2.37 15.18 3.95
CA TYR A 309 -2.91 15.90 5.10
C TYR A 309 -2.46 15.22 6.39
N ASP A 310 -2.35 15.98 7.49
CA ASP A 310 -2.11 15.44 8.82
C ASP A 310 -3.43 15.39 9.60
N VAL A 311 -3.82 14.19 10.06
CA VAL A 311 -5.10 13.94 10.75
C VAL A 311 -5.22 14.71 12.06
N ARG A 312 -4.11 15.06 12.71
CA ARG A 312 -4.13 15.78 14.00
C ARG A 312 -4.62 17.22 13.85
N TRP A 313 -4.54 17.77 12.64
CA TRP A 313 -5.03 19.10 12.30
C TRP A 313 -6.43 19.07 11.67
N MET A 314 -7.00 17.88 11.46
CA MET A 314 -8.37 17.71 11.01
C MET A 314 -9.31 18.08 12.17
N GLY A 315 -10.16 19.10 11.98
CA GLY A 315 -11.13 19.53 13.00
C GLY A 315 -10.67 20.67 13.92
N ALA A 316 -9.52 21.31 13.69
CA ALA A 316 -9.09 22.50 14.45
C ALA A 316 -10.02 23.74 14.32
N GLY A 317 -11.13 23.63 13.58
CA GLY A 317 -12.23 24.60 13.56
C GLY A 317 -13.33 24.22 14.56
N GLY A 318 -13.11 24.50 15.85
CA GLY A 318 -14.16 24.40 16.86
C GLY A 318 -15.30 25.42 16.65
N PRO A 319 -16.48 25.25 17.28
CA PRO A 319 -17.71 26.00 16.95
C PRO A 319 -17.72 27.51 17.24
N ARG A 320 -16.59 28.11 17.65
CA ARG A 320 -16.53 29.50 18.14
C ARG A 320 -15.22 30.22 17.81
N LYS A 321 -14.80 30.30 16.55
CA LYS A 321 -13.75 31.26 16.18
C LYS A 321 -14.16 32.14 15.01
N LYS A 322 -14.34 33.42 15.32
CA LYS A 322 -14.58 34.51 14.37
C LYS A 322 -13.39 34.63 13.40
N SER A 323 -13.74 34.70 12.12
CA SER A 323 -13.10 35.42 11.01
C SER A 323 -11.63 35.20 10.61
N TRP A 324 -10.80 34.40 11.30
CA TRP A 324 -9.44 34.07 10.78
C TRP A 324 -9.06 32.58 10.84
N ALA A 325 -9.87 31.75 11.52
CA ALA A 325 -9.68 30.30 11.65
C ALA A 325 -10.55 29.47 10.66
N ALA A 326 -10.97 30.08 9.53
CA ALA A 326 -11.71 29.40 8.46
C ALA A 326 -10.81 28.51 7.57
N ASN A 327 -9.52 28.42 7.88
CA ASN A 327 -8.59 27.56 7.18
C ASN A 327 -8.85 26.11 7.63
N GLY A 328 -9.63 25.37 6.84
CA GLY A 328 -9.57 23.90 6.89
C GLY A 328 -8.12 23.42 6.81
N ALA A 329 -7.83 22.22 7.31
CA ALA A 329 -6.46 21.72 7.33
C ALA A 329 -5.83 21.85 5.95
N LYS A 330 -4.75 22.65 5.87
CA LYS A 330 -4.01 22.85 4.63
C LYS A 330 -3.26 21.57 4.29
N PRO A 331 -3.06 21.27 3.00
CA PRO A 331 -2.23 20.16 2.60
C PRO A 331 -0.80 20.38 3.10
N VAL A 332 -0.18 19.32 3.60
CA VAL A 332 1.22 19.27 4.04
C VAL A 332 2.14 19.13 2.83
N VAL A 333 1.73 18.32 1.85
CA VAL A 333 2.45 18.08 0.60
C VAL A 333 1.44 18.09 -0.55
N GLU A 334 1.80 18.76 -1.65
CA GLU A 334 1.04 18.76 -2.90
C GLU A 334 1.87 18.12 -4.01
N PHE A 335 1.22 17.55 -5.02
CA PHE A 335 1.87 16.80 -6.09
C PHE A 335 1.56 17.44 -7.45
N PRO A 336 2.26 18.53 -7.84
CA PRO A 336 1.96 19.28 -9.05
C PRO A 336 2.17 18.48 -10.35
N GLY A 337 2.93 17.38 -10.28
CA GLY A 337 3.14 16.50 -11.43
C GLY A 337 2.06 15.43 -11.63
N TYR A 338 1.09 15.30 -10.72
CA TYR A 338 -0.02 14.36 -10.87
C TYR A 338 -1.04 14.92 -11.87
N GLN A 339 -1.55 14.05 -12.75
CA GLN A 339 -2.51 14.42 -13.79
C GLN A 339 -3.70 13.47 -13.74
N ASN A 340 -4.86 14.02 -13.40
CA ASN A 340 -6.13 13.31 -13.42
C ASN A 340 -7.29 14.29 -13.51
N GLU A 341 -7.80 14.55 -14.71
CA GLU A 341 -8.86 15.54 -14.90
C GLU A 341 -10.22 15.04 -14.43
N ALA A 342 -10.55 13.77 -14.65
CA ALA A 342 -11.91 13.27 -14.46
C ALA A 342 -12.05 11.84 -13.92
N HIS A 343 -10.98 11.05 -13.83
CA HIS A 343 -11.07 9.62 -13.55
C HIS A 343 -11.22 9.31 -12.05
N LEU A 344 -12.31 8.62 -11.69
CA LEU A 344 -12.57 8.13 -10.33
C LEU A 344 -12.07 6.69 -10.12
N HIS A 345 -11.94 5.91 -11.19
CA HIS A 345 -11.49 4.53 -11.19
C HIS A 345 -10.15 4.42 -11.91
N ILE A 346 -9.12 5.00 -11.29
CA ILE A 346 -7.75 5.07 -11.80
C ILE A 346 -6.80 4.36 -10.83
N GLY A 347 -5.70 3.79 -11.29
CA GLY A 347 -4.76 3.05 -10.45
C GLY A 347 -3.95 3.98 -9.54
N LEU A 348 -3.95 3.71 -8.22
CA LEU A 348 -3.06 4.39 -7.27
C LEU A 348 -2.78 3.47 -6.08
N ASP A 349 -1.53 3.43 -5.64
CA ASP A 349 -1.16 2.79 -4.38
C ASP A 349 0.07 3.40 -3.75
N VAL A 350 0.24 3.14 -2.45
CA VAL A 350 1.31 3.72 -1.64
C VAL A 350 2.21 2.62 -1.06
N LEU A 351 3.52 2.76 -1.26
CA LEU A 351 4.54 1.92 -0.66
C LEU A 351 4.85 2.39 0.76
N ARG A 352 4.37 1.63 1.75
CA ARG A 352 4.53 1.88 3.20
C ARG A 352 5.62 1.03 3.87
N ALA A 353 6.37 0.24 3.11
CA ALA A 353 7.28 -0.73 3.69
C ALA A 353 8.43 -0.04 4.47
N PRO A 354 8.80 -0.55 5.65
CA PRO A 354 9.92 -0.01 6.40
C PRO A 354 11.21 -0.09 5.57
N GLY A 355 12.04 0.95 5.65
CA GLY A 355 13.27 1.08 4.85
C GLY A 355 13.13 1.91 3.57
N TYR A 356 11.92 2.30 3.17
CA TYR A 356 11.65 3.14 1.99
C TYR A 356 11.40 4.63 2.32
N GLY A 357 11.95 5.12 3.44
CA GLY A 357 11.86 6.53 3.85
C GLY A 357 10.44 6.96 4.24
N MET A 358 10.03 8.16 3.80
CA MET A 358 8.65 8.66 3.94
C MET A 358 7.66 7.97 2.98
N GLY A 359 8.13 7.01 2.17
CA GLY A 359 7.34 6.22 1.23
C GLY A 359 7.27 6.82 -0.18
N VAL A 360 6.68 6.04 -1.07
CA VAL A 360 6.49 6.35 -2.50
C VAL A 360 5.03 6.12 -2.85
N VAL A 361 4.44 6.99 -3.67
CA VAL A 361 3.14 6.76 -4.30
C VAL A 361 3.34 6.45 -5.78
N ALA A 362 2.67 5.41 -6.27
CA ALA A 362 2.50 5.15 -7.69
C ALA A 362 1.11 5.61 -8.10
N ALA A 363 1.01 6.46 -9.11
CA ALA A 363 -0.26 6.98 -9.60
C ALA A 363 -0.33 6.88 -11.12
N ALA A 364 -1.44 6.34 -11.62
CA ALA A 364 -1.78 6.37 -13.02
C ALA A 364 -2.31 7.76 -13.42
N HIS A 365 -2.06 8.12 -14.68
CA HIS A 365 -2.39 9.42 -15.27
C HIS A 365 -3.40 9.27 -16.41
N ASP A 366 -4.00 10.40 -16.82
CA ASP A 366 -4.94 10.48 -17.94
C ASP A 366 -4.35 10.05 -19.29
N ASP A 367 -3.05 10.25 -19.47
CA ASP A 367 -2.31 9.86 -20.68
C ASP A 367 -2.01 8.35 -20.73
N GLY A 368 -2.55 7.57 -19.79
CA GLY A 368 -2.33 6.13 -19.69
C GLY A 368 -0.96 5.75 -19.14
N ARG A 369 -0.17 6.72 -18.65
CA ARG A 369 1.12 6.44 -17.99
C ARG A 369 0.95 6.20 -16.50
N VAL A 370 2.01 5.69 -15.89
CA VAL A 370 2.16 5.59 -14.44
C VAL A 370 3.38 6.39 -14.01
N ALA A 371 3.26 7.17 -12.95
CA ALA A 371 4.35 7.93 -12.38
C ALA A 371 4.56 7.57 -10.90
N LEU A 372 5.81 7.68 -10.46
CA LEU A 372 6.18 7.56 -9.06
C LEU A 372 6.40 8.95 -8.47
N PHE A 373 5.94 9.17 -7.24
CA PHE A 373 6.18 10.40 -6.51
C PHE A 373 6.70 10.13 -5.10
N ALA A 374 7.61 10.97 -4.63
CA ALA A 374 8.09 10.96 -3.26
C ALA A 374 7.03 11.56 -2.35
N LEU A 375 6.62 10.83 -1.32
CA LEU A 375 5.65 11.35 -0.33
C LEU A 375 6.22 12.49 0.53
N ARG A 376 7.55 12.62 0.60
CA ARG A 376 8.22 13.63 1.42
C ARG A 376 7.98 15.06 0.93
N ASP A 377 8.03 15.27 -0.37
CA ASP A 377 8.07 16.60 -1.00
C ASP A 377 7.21 16.71 -2.27
N GLY A 378 6.54 15.63 -2.67
CA GLY A 378 5.67 15.61 -3.84
C GLY A 378 6.40 15.55 -5.17
N SER A 379 7.73 15.43 -5.16
CA SER A 379 8.54 15.38 -6.37
C SER A 379 8.33 14.08 -7.14
N ARG A 380 8.35 14.15 -8.48
CA ARG A 380 8.33 12.96 -9.34
C ARG A 380 9.66 12.23 -9.28
N LEU A 381 9.60 10.92 -9.03
CA LEU A 381 10.74 10.01 -9.06
C LEU A 381 10.87 9.42 -10.47
N ARG A 382 12.05 9.58 -11.08
CA ARG A 382 12.31 8.98 -12.40
C ARG A 382 12.58 7.50 -12.26
N SER A 383 11.95 6.71 -13.12
CA SER A 383 12.16 5.27 -13.22
C SER A 383 11.90 4.86 -14.67
N PRO A 384 12.93 4.62 -15.49
CA PRO A 384 12.76 4.34 -16.92
C PRO A 384 11.76 3.22 -17.22
N ALA A 385 11.73 2.17 -16.40
CA ALA A 385 10.78 1.07 -16.58
C ALA A 385 9.33 1.50 -16.30
N VAL A 386 9.08 2.29 -15.25
CA VAL A 386 7.72 2.75 -14.90
C VAL A 386 7.28 3.90 -15.82
N ASP A 387 8.19 4.82 -16.14
CA ASP A 387 7.95 5.92 -17.07
C ASP A 387 7.71 5.41 -18.51
N GLY A 388 8.16 4.19 -18.84
CA GLY A 388 7.91 3.50 -20.10
C GLY A 388 6.50 2.92 -20.22
N ILE A 389 5.76 2.78 -19.12
CA ILE A 389 4.37 2.30 -19.14
C ILE A 389 3.52 3.30 -19.90
N ASN A 390 2.93 2.85 -21.01
CA ASN A 390 2.06 3.67 -21.82
C ASN A 390 0.84 2.86 -22.30
N TYR A 391 -0.18 2.83 -21.45
CA TYR A 391 -1.47 2.23 -21.79
C TYR A 391 -2.30 3.12 -22.75
N GLY A 392 -1.87 4.37 -22.95
CA GLY A 392 -2.62 5.47 -23.57
C GLY A 392 -2.83 5.40 -25.08
N ALA A 393 -2.47 4.31 -25.77
CA ALA A 393 -2.68 4.13 -27.21
C ALA A 393 -4.17 4.13 -27.65
N GLY A 394 -5.12 4.38 -26.74
CA GLY A 394 -6.55 4.53 -27.04
C GLY A 394 -7.34 5.35 -26.00
N GLY A 395 -6.70 6.32 -25.32
CA GLY A 395 -7.36 7.17 -24.31
C GLY A 395 -7.84 6.42 -23.06
N ARG A 396 -7.21 5.27 -22.77
CA ARG A 396 -7.51 4.46 -21.59
C ARG A 396 -6.52 4.76 -20.47
N VAL A 397 -7.01 4.72 -19.24
CA VAL A 397 -6.18 4.85 -18.03
C VAL A 397 -5.87 3.50 -17.44
N VAL A 398 -4.71 3.40 -16.79
CA VAL A 398 -4.37 2.22 -15.97
C VAL A 398 -5.34 2.17 -14.79
N ALA A 399 -6.15 1.11 -14.73
CA ALA A 399 -7.19 0.97 -13.72
C ALA A 399 -6.68 0.48 -12.35
N SER A 400 -5.56 -0.26 -12.34
CA SER A 400 -5.03 -0.87 -11.12
C SER A 400 -3.51 -0.80 -11.08
N ALA A 401 -3.00 -0.28 -9.96
CA ALA A 401 -1.60 -0.31 -9.58
C ALA A 401 -1.55 -0.70 -8.09
N LYS A 402 -0.68 -1.63 -7.71
CA LYS A 402 -0.54 -2.12 -6.33
C LYS A 402 0.90 -2.40 -5.96
N PHE A 403 1.33 -1.93 -4.80
CA PHE A 403 2.59 -2.37 -4.22
C PHE A 403 2.37 -3.70 -3.49
N GLY A 404 3.26 -4.66 -3.73
CA GLY A 404 3.23 -5.96 -3.07
C GLY A 404 4.61 -6.54 -2.94
N MET A 405 4.80 -7.42 -1.97
CA MET A 405 6.03 -8.18 -1.81
C MET A 405 5.69 -9.66 -1.96
N LEU A 406 6.28 -10.29 -2.95
CA LEU A 406 6.17 -11.73 -3.09
C LEU A 406 7.12 -12.39 -2.07
N PRO A 407 6.74 -13.49 -1.42
CA PRO A 407 7.67 -14.27 -0.62
C PRO A 407 9.00 -14.55 -1.35
N GLY A 408 10.12 -14.35 -0.64
CA GLY A 408 11.48 -14.43 -1.21
C GLY A 408 12.01 -13.09 -1.75
N ASP A 409 11.16 -12.10 -2.05
CA ASP A 409 11.64 -10.79 -2.48
C ASP A 409 12.30 -10.02 -1.32
N ARG A 410 13.42 -9.37 -1.60
CA ARG A 410 14.10 -8.46 -0.65
C ARG A 410 13.43 -7.09 -0.58
N HIS A 411 12.72 -6.73 -1.65
CA HIS A 411 12.19 -5.40 -1.90
C HIS A 411 10.78 -5.55 -2.49
N PRO A 412 9.78 -4.77 -2.03
CA PRO A 412 8.47 -4.71 -2.67
C PRO A 412 8.59 -4.35 -4.15
N SER A 413 7.61 -4.79 -4.93
CA SER A 413 7.47 -4.49 -6.35
C SER A 413 6.14 -3.78 -6.61
N LEU A 414 6.10 -2.98 -7.66
CA LEU A 414 4.87 -2.40 -8.17
C LEU A 414 4.26 -3.36 -9.20
N PHE A 415 3.00 -3.73 -9.00
CA PHE A 415 2.19 -4.50 -9.95
C PHE A 415 1.24 -3.56 -10.66
N VAL A 416 1.23 -3.57 -11.99
CA VAL A 416 0.41 -2.68 -12.81
C VAL A 416 -0.42 -3.51 -13.77
N GLY A 417 -1.72 -3.22 -13.86
CA GLY A 417 -2.57 -3.83 -14.89
C GLY A 417 -2.33 -3.19 -16.25
N GLU A 418 -1.74 -3.94 -17.17
CA GLU A 418 -1.36 -3.49 -18.52
C GLU A 418 -2.13 -4.31 -19.55
N ALA A 419 -3.20 -3.74 -20.09
CA ALA A 419 -4.09 -4.42 -21.04
C ALA A 419 -4.56 -5.79 -20.52
N ALA A 420 -4.02 -6.88 -21.10
CA ALA A 420 -4.34 -8.27 -20.77
C ALA A 420 -3.32 -8.93 -19.83
N ALA A 421 -2.33 -8.17 -19.34
CA ALA A 421 -1.25 -8.66 -18.49
C ALA A 421 -1.15 -7.85 -17.18
N VAL A 422 -0.33 -8.38 -16.26
CA VAL A 422 0.06 -7.68 -15.04
C VAL A 422 1.57 -7.52 -15.06
N GLY A 423 2.05 -6.30 -15.24
CA GLY A 423 3.47 -5.97 -15.19
C GLY A 423 3.98 -5.94 -13.75
N LYS A 424 5.13 -6.59 -13.47
CA LYS A 424 5.85 -6.49 -12.20
C LYS A 424 7.11 -5.63 -12.36
N TYR A 425 7.16 -4.52 -11.62
CA TYR A 425 8.29 -3.58 -11.58
C TYR A 425 9.00 -3.66 -10.23
N SER A 426 10.20 -4.23 -10.23
CA SER A 426 11.01 -4.42 -9.02
C SER A 426 11.98 -3.24 -8.79
N PHE A 427 12.19 -2.85 -7.53
CA PHE A 427 13.20 -1.84 -7.18
C PHE A 427 14.55 -2.51 -6.87
N GLY A 428 15.55 -2.29 -7.73
CA GLY A 428 16.91 -2.81 -7.55
C GLY A 428 17.99 -1.80 -7.94
N ARG A 429 19.16 -1.88 -7.28
CA ARG A 429 20.39 -1.21 -7.72
C ARG A 429 21.05 -2.08 -8.81
N GLY A 430 20.54 -2.01 -10.04
CA GLY A 430 21.07 -2.77 -11.17
C GLY A 430 20.11 -2.76 -12.34
N ARG A 431 20.68 -2.68 -13.55
CA ARG A 431 20.04 -2.63 -14.88
C ARG A 431 18.69 -3.37 -14.90
N MET A 432 17.61 -2.63 -15.13
CA MET A 432 16.28 -3.18 -15.36
C MET A 432 16.27 -3.76 -16.77
N ASP A 433 16.29 -5.08 -16.90
CA ASP A 433 15.87 -5.72 -18.13
C ASP A 433 14.33 -5.76 -18.10
N CYS A 434 13.71 -5.15 -19.11
CA CYS A 434 12.27 -5.25 -19.33
C CYS A 434 11.95 -6.71 -19.67
N VAL A 435 11.08 -7.33 -18.89
CA VAL A 435 10.43 -8.58 -19.29
C VAL A 435 8.99 -8.20 -19.58
N ASP A 436 8.65 -8.15 -20.86
CA ASP A 436 7.27 -7.97 -21.33
C ASP A 436 6.48 -9.25 -21.02
N TRP A 437 5.27 -9.11 -20.48
CA TRP A 437 4.39 -10.18 -19.99
C TRP A 437 3.30 -10.56 -20.97
#